data_AF-T1C6I3-F1
#
_entry.id   AF-T1C6I3-F1
#
_cell.length_a   1.000
_cell.length_b   1.000
_cell.length_c   1.000
_cell.angle_alpha   90.00
_cell.angle_beta   90.00
_cell.angle_gamma   90.00
#
_symmetry.space_group_name_H-M   'P 1'
#
loop_
_entity.id
_entity.type
_entity.pdbx_description
1 polymer ?
#
loop_
_entity_poly.entity_id
_entity_poly.type
_entity_poly.pdbx_seq_one_letter_code
_entity_poly.pdbx_strand_id
1 'polypeptide(L)'
;GYRLRIREPDWHQHRLLKGPDTAVNLHVFSTGASEIDRMLALRDVLRSDPEARELYARAKRGLARRNWEYTQDYADAKSEVVAGILARASSSPVRE
;
A
#
# COMPACT_ATOMS: atom_id res chain seq x y z
N GLY A 1 13.97 10.57 -17.17
CA GLY A 1 14.30 10.02 -15.84
C GLY A 1 13.12 10.14 -14.89
N TYR A 2 13.20 9.56 -13.69
CA TYR A 2 12.15 9.65 -12.67
C TYR A 2 11.91 11.11 -12.23
N ARG A 3 10.64 11.51 -12.09
CA ARG A 3 10.25 12.86 -11.67
C ARG A 3 9.58 12.83 -10.30
N LEU A 4 10.03 13.68 -9.38
CA LEU A 4 9.40 13.86 -8.07
C LEU A 4 7.96 14.35 -8.23
N ARG A 5 7.02 13.72 -7.51
CA ARG A 5 5.59 14.08 -7.51
C ARG A 5 5.07 14.47 -6.15
N ILE A 6 5.49 13.77 -5.10
CA ILE A 6 5.09 14.04 -3.71
C ILE A 6 6.35 14.06 -2.86
N ARG A 7 6.40 15.00 -1.92
CA ARG A 7 7.44 15.09 -0.90
C ARG A 7 6.76 15.34 0.45
N GLU A 8 6.96 14.41 1.37
CA GLU A 8 6.37 14.44 2.72
C GLU A 8 7.50 14.27 3.74
N PRO A 9 8.19 15.36 4.13
CA PRO A 9 9.32 15.28 5.06
C PRO A 9 8.92 14.70 6.42
N ASP A 10 7.74 15.09 6.92
CA ASP A 10 7.26 14.72 8.25
C ASP A 10 6.73 13.28 8.31
N TRP A 11 6.57 12.63 7.17
CA TRP A 11 6.14 11.24 7.07
C TRP A 11 7.25 10.38 6.45
N HIS A 12 8.12 9.83 7.30
CA HIS A 12 9.24 8.94 6.92
C HIS A 12 10.20 9.51 5.86
N GLN A 13 10.23 10.85 5.69
CA GLN A 13 10.91 11.52 4.58
C GLN A 13 10.47 11.01 3.21
N HIS A 14 9.19 10.63 3.06
CA HIS A 14 8.68 9.98 1.87
C HIS A 14 8.84 10.88 0.63
N ARG A 15 9.31 10.27 -0.46
CA ARG A 15 9.27 10.84 -1.81
C ARG A 15 8.61 9.86 -2.75
N LEU A 16 7.57 10.32 -3.46
CA LEU A 16 7.00 9.57 -4.58
C LEU A 16 7.54 10.11 -5.89
N LEU A 17 8.17 9.26 -6.69
CA LEU A 17 8.58 9.58 -8.04
C LEU A 17 7.75 8.81 -9.07
N LYS A 18 7.54 9.42 -10.23
CA LYS A 18 6.92 8.78 -11.41
C LYS A 18 7.95 8.48 -12.47
N GLY A 19 7.82 7.31 -13.09
CA GLY A 19 8.62 6.93 -14.25
C GLY A 19 8.36 7.85 -15.45
N PRO A 20 9.34 8.04 -16.34
CA PRO A 20 9.18 8.88 -17.53
C PRO A 20 8.24 8.25 -18.57
N ASP A 21 8.34 6.93 -18.76
CA ASP A 21 7.77 6.24 -19.92
C ASP A 21 6.87 5.06 -19.50
N THR A 22 6.58 4.91 -18.21
CA THR A 22 5.72 3.84 -17.67
C THR A 22 5.00 4.32 -16.43
N ALA A 23 3.77 3.83 -16.22
CA ALA A 23 2.96 4.08 -15.03
C ALA A 23 3.56 3.41 -13.78
N VAL A 24 4.70 3.91 -13.31
CA VAL A 24 5.43 3.44 -12.13
C VAL A 24 5.31 4.47 -11.01
N ASN A 25 5.04 3.98 -9.80
CA ASN A 25 5.20 4.71 -8.55
C ASN A 25 6.46 4.20 -7.85
N LEU A 26 7.50 5.03 -7.75
CA LEU A 26 8.69 4.76 -6.95
C LEU A 26 8.55 5.47 -5.60
N HIS A 27 8.28 4.70 -4.56
CA HIS A 27 8.24 5.18 -3.19
C HIS A 27 9.65 5.10 -2.59
N VAL A 28 10.17 6.22 -2.12
CA VAL A 28 11.47 6.32 -1.44
C VAL A 28 11.23 6.75 -0.01
N PHE A 29 11.71 5.96 0.94
CA PHE A 29 11.62 6.20 2.37
C PHE A 29 13.01 6.23 3.00
N SER A 30 13.12 6.76 4.21
CA SER A 30 14.34 6.63 5.02
C SER A 30 14.56 5.18 5.44
N THR A 31 15.84 4.80 5.61
CA THR A 31 16.20 3.51 6.20
C THR A 31 15.52 3.32 7.55
N GLY A 32 14.93 2.14 7.78
CA GLY A 32 14.22 1.82 9.02
C GLY A 32 12.81 2.41 9.13
N ALA A 33 12.27 3.01 8.07
CA ALA A 33 10.88 3.45 8.07
C ALA A 33 9.92 2.26 8.20
N SER A 34 9.07 2.28 9.22
CA SER A 34 8.07 1.24 9.49
C SER A 34 7.10 1.01 8.32
N GLU A 35 6.90 2.02 7.47
CA GLU A 35 6.09 1.87 6.25
C GLU A 35 6.68 0.84 5.28
N ILE A 36 8.01 0.68 5.23
CA ILE A 36 8.67 -0.34 4.42
C ILE A 36 8.24 -1.74 4.91
N ASP A 37 8.33 -1.98 6.22
CA ASP A 37 7.94 -3.27 6.82
C ASP A 37 6.45 -3.54 6.63
N ARG A 38 5.61 -2.52 6.79
CA ARG A 38 4.16 -2.62 6.53
C ARG A 38 3.85 -3.03 5.09
N MET A 39 4.53 -2.43 4.10
CA MET A 39 4.36 -2.78 2.69
C MET A 39 4.84 -4.20 2.37
N LEU A 40 5.97 -4.62 2.95
CA LEU A 40 6.50 -5.97 2.79
C LEU A 40 5.60 -7.02 3.44
N ALA A 41 5.12 -6.78 4.66
CA ALA A 41 4.19 -7.66 5.35
C ALA A 41 2.90 -7.85 4.55
N LEU A 42 2.33 -6.76 4.00
CA LEU A 42 1.15 -6.86 3.14
C LEU A 42 1.45 -7.71 1.90
N ARG A 43 2.57 -7.45 1.22
CA ARG A 43 2.98 -8.23 0.03
C ARG A 43 3.04 -9.72 0.35
N ASP A 44 3.64 -10.08 1.48
CA ASP A 44 3.88 -11.47 1.83
C ASP A 44 2.57 -12.17 2.22
N VAL A 45 1.71 -11.52 3.00
CA VAL A 45 0.35 -12.01 3.30
C VAL A 45 -0.47 -12.23 2.02
N LEU A 46 -0.49 -11.27 1.09
CA LEU A 46 -1.26 -11.41 -0.15
C LEU A 46 -0.71 -12.49 -1.10
N ARG A 47 0.55 -12.92 -0.92
CA ARG A 47 1.16 -14.01 -1.69
C ARG A 47 0.83 -15.37 -1.08
N SER A 48 0.80 -15.48 0.25
CA SER A 48 0.57 -16.74 0.96
C SER A 48 -0.91 -17.03 1.24
N ASP A 49 -1.78 -16.01 1.26
CA ASP A 49 -3.20 -16.14 1.60
C ASP A 49 -4.09 -15.69 0.44
N PRO A 50 -4.70 -16.64 -0.31
CA PRO A 50 -5.62 -16.35 -1.40
C PRO A 50 -6.88 -15.60 -0.95
N GLU A 51 -7.37 -15.81 0.27
CA GLU A 51 -8.57 -15.14 0.79
C GLU A 51 -8.27 -13.68 1.10
N ALA A 52 -7.14 -13.40 1.75
CA ALA A 52 -6.66 -12.03 1.95
C ALA A 52 -6.44 -11.30 0.61
N ARG A 53 -5.87 -12.01 -0.38
CA ARG A 53 -5.69 -11.47 -1.74
C ARG A 53 -7.01 -11.10 -2.39
N GLU A 54 -8.02 -11.96 -2.30
CA GLU A 54 -9.32 -11.68 -2.91
C GLU A 54 -10.07 -10.58 -2.15
N LEU A 55 -9.99 -10.54 -0.81
CA LEU A 55 -10.52 -9.44 -0.02
C LEU A 55 -9.92 -8.09 -0.47
N TYR A 56 -8.60 -8.03 -0.58
CA TYR A 56 -7.91 -6.82 -1.04
C TYR A 56 -8.30 -6.45 -2.47
N ALA A 57 -8.41 -7.42 -3.37
CA ALA A 57 -8.80 -7.20 -4.75
C ALA A 57 -10.23 -6.64 -4.86
N ARG A 58 -11.20 -7.24 -4.17
CA ARG A 58 -12.59 -6.76 -4.12
C ARG A 58 -12.67 -5.33 -3.58
N ALA A 59 -11.99 -5.06 -2.47
CA ALA A 59 -11.97 -3.74 -1.86
C ALA A 59 -11.38 -2.68 -2.82
N LYS A 60 -10.21 -2.95 -3.42
CA LYS A 60 -9.60 -2.05 -4.41
C LYS A 60 -10.51 -1.79 -5.61
N ARG A 61 -11.15 -2.83 -6.15
CA ARG A 61 -12.12 -2.68 -7.26
C ARG A 61 -13.33 -1.86 -6.85
N GLY A 62 -13.82 -2.02 -5.61
CA GLY A 62 -14.90 -1.21 -5.06
C GLY A 62 -14.51 0.27 -4.93
N LEU A 63 -13.35 0.55 -4.36
CA LEU A 63 -12.82 1.91 -4.21
C LEU A 63 -12.54 2.57 -5.56
N ALA A 64 -12.02 1.83 -6.53
CA ALA A 64 -11.72 2.34 -7.87
C ALA A 64 -12.96 2.74 -8.68
N ARG A 65 -14.16 2.29 -8.29
CA ARG A 65 -15.44 2.70 -8.92
C ARG A 65 -15.97 4.03 -8.39
N ARG A 66 -15.37 4.57 -7.32
CA ARG A 66 -15.78 5.86 -6.75
C ARG A 66 -15.01 6.99 -7.42
N ASN A 67 -15.63 8.16 -7.48
CA ASN A 67 -14.94 9.40 -7.83
C ASN A 67 -14.24 9.93 -6.57
N TRP A 68 -12.96 10.22 -6.71
CA TRP A 68 -12.14 10.81 -5.66
C TRP A 68 -11.68 12.17 -6.14
N GLU A 69 -11.86 13.19 -5.30
CA GLU A 69 -11.35 14.52 -5.58
C GLU A 69 -9.81 14.52 -5.52
N TYR A 70 -9.26 13.81 -4.52
CA TYR A 70 -7.83 13.64 -4.36
C TYR A 70 -7.42 12.17 -4.38
N THR A 71 -6.27 11.88 -5.00
CA THR A 71 -5.69 10.53 -4.99
C THR A 71 -5.36 10.06 -3.56
N GLN A 72 -5.12 11.00 -2.64
CA GLN A 72 -4.85 10.70 -1.23
C GLN A 72 -6.07 10.07 -0.55
N ASP A 73 -7.27 10.57 -0.80
CA ASP A 73 -8.50 10.04 -0.21
C ASP A 73 -8.71 8.56 -0.57
N TYR A 74 -8.42 8.20 -1.82
CA TYR A 74 -8.41 6.80 -2.26
C TYR A 74 -7.35 5.97 -1.52
N ALA A 75 -6.16 6.54 -1.32
CA ALA A 75 -5.08 5.87 -0.60
C ALA A 75 -5.44 5.64 0.87
N ASP A 76 -6.04 6.62 1.53
CA ASP A 76 -6.48 6.56 2.92
C ASP A 76 -7.60 5.53 3.10
N ALA A 77 -8.62 5.54 2.23
CA ALA A 77 -9.69 4.55 2.26
C ALA A 77 -9.18 3.10 2.06
N LYS A 78 -8.09 2.93 1.29
CA LYS A 78 -7.43 1.63 1.13
C LYS A 78 -6.60 1.24 2.36
N SER A 79 -6.11 2.20 3.13
CA SER A 79 -5.26 1.95 4.30
C SER A 79 -5.98 1.19 5.41
N GLU A 80 -7.28 1.42 5.60
CA GLU A 80 -8.12 0.66 6.54
C GLU A 80 -8.21 -0.82 6.17
N VAL A 81 -8.40 -1.12 4.87
CA VAL A 81 -8.45 -2.49 4.36
C VAL A 81 -7.12 -3.21 4.59
N VAL A 82 -6.01 -2.53 4.31
CA VAL A 82 -4.66 -3.05 4.55
C VAL A 82 -4.45 -3.34 6.04
N ALA A 83 -4.82 -2.42 6.92
CA ALA A 83 -4.71 -2.62 8.37
C ALA A 83 -5.53 -3.84 8.83
N GLY A 84 -6.76 -4.00 8.33
CA GLY A 84 -7.61 -5.14 8.65
C GLY A 84 -7.08 -6.48 8.12
N ILE A 85 -6.37 -6.50 7.00
CA ILE A 85 -5.71 -7.71 6.48
C ILE A 85 -4.53 -8.09 7.37
N LEU A 86 -3.66 -7.12 7.68
CA LEU A 86 -2.49 -7.35 8.52
C LEU A 86 -2.87 -7.80 9.93
N ALA A 87 -3.91 -7.20 10.54
CA ALA A 87 -4.40 -7.61 11.85
C ALA A 87 -4.87 -9.07 11.88
N ARG A 88 -5.60 -9.52 10.85
CA ARG A 88 -6.07 -10.91 10.73
C ARG A 88 -4.93 -11.90 10.55
N ALA A 89 -3.92 -11.53 9.75
CA ALA A 89 -2.73 -12.35 9.55
C ALA A 89 -1.95 -12.52 10.86
N SER A 90 -1.78 -11.45 11.65
CA SER A 90 -1.09 -11.51 12.96
C SER A 90 -1.87 -12.32 14.01
N SER A 91 -3.20 -12.42 13.89
CA SER A 91 -4.04 -13.21 14.80
C SER A 91 -4.20 -14.67 14.39
N SER A 92 -3.77 -15.06 13.19
CA SER A 92 -3.89 -16.43 12.70
C SER A 92 -2.63 -17.21 13.12
N PRO A 93 -2.76 -18.35 13.82
CA PRO A 93 -1.59 -19.19 14.10
C PRO A 93 -0.98 -19.66 12.77
N VAL A 94 0.35 -19.70 12.71
CA VAL A 94 1.12 -20.19 11.56
C VAL A 94 0.51 -21.53 11.12
N ARG A 95 -0.01 -21.57 9.89
CA ARG A 95 -0.39 -22.84 9.26
C ARG A 95 0.91 -23.46 8.76
N GLU A 96 1.39 -24.47 9.49
CA GLU A 96 2.48 -25.36 9.07
C GLU A 96 2.10 -26.17 7.82
#